data_AF-D8JCS3-F1
#
_entry.id   AF-D8JCS3-F1
#
_cell.length_a   1.000
_cell.length_b   1.000
_cell.length_c   1.000
_cell.angle_alpha   90.00
_cell.angle_beta   90.00
_cell.angle_gamma   90.00
#
_symmetry.space_group_name_H-M   'P 1'
#
loop_
_entity.id
_entity.type
_entity.pdbx_description
1 polymer ?
#
loop_
_entity_poly.entity_id
_entity_poly.type
_entity_poly.pdbx_seq_one_letter_code
_entity_poly.pdbx_strand_id
1 'polypeptide(L)'
;MHGDDRDTIYKTNYRDDEGTEKLTNYLQHDNQKVRDRTGRAMSDREIEQFNDKAAGRRNRHIIISPRDHEDLSDRELDRATREYMSEMIEDRPTADYAYAVHDDKEHGKDVHIAMTAGDKQDLEMYPDDIRRERKQAHEAYLEYGRDRTQEQEQEQEQEQQNDRGRDLGGGRGR
;
A
#
# COMPACT_ATOMS: atom_id res chain seq x y z
N MET A 1 -9.99 -14.79 24.58
CA MET A 1 -9.24 -15.06 23.34
C MET A 1 -8.83 -13.70 22.79
N HIS A 2 -7.63 -13.24 23.15
CA HIS A 2 -7.08 -11.99 22.62
C HIS A 2 -6.46 -12.32 21.27
N GLY A 3 -7.05 -11.85 20.18
CA GLY A 3 -6.37 -11.82 18.90
C GLY A 3 -5.15 -10.93 19.06
N ASP A 4 -3.99 -11.41 18.63
CA ASP A 4 -2.74 -10.65 18.69
C ASP A 4 -2.95 -9.36 17.89
N ASP A 5 -2.83 -8.19 18.53
CA ASP A 5 -2.97 -6.89 17.85
C ASP A 5 -1.94 -6.74 16.71
N ARG A 6 -0.91 -7.59 16.70
CA ARG A 6 0.11 -7.71 15.64
C ARG A 6 -0.38 -8.44 14.39
N ASP A 7 -1.53 -9.12 14.39
CA ASP A 7 -2.14 -9.77 13.19
C ASP A 7 -2.88 -8.77 12.30
N THR A 8 -3.12 -7.53 12.76
CA THR A 8 -3.99 -6.61 12.05
C THR A 8 -3.20 -5.79 11.02
N ILE A 9 -2.83 -6.46 9.92
CA ILE A 9 -2.30 -5.79 8.73
C ILE A 9 -3.30 -4.76 8.22
N TYR A 10 -4.60 -4.95 8.41
CA TYR A 10 -5.64 -4.08 7.88
C TYR A 10 -6.55 -3.51 8.97
N LYS A 11 -6.52 -2.19 9.12
CA LYS A 11 -7.49 -1.41 9.91
C LYS A 11 -8.29 -0.54 8.97
N THR A 12 -9.58 -0.39 9.24
CA THR A 12 -10.42 0.54 8.49
C THR A 12 -11.39 1.25 9.41
N ASN A 13 -11.59 2.54 9.15
CA ASN A 13 -12.58 3.36 9.83
C ASN A 13 -13.51 3.98 8.80
N TYR A 14 -14.80 3.90 9.10
CA TYR A 14 -15.84 4.52 8.32
C TYR A 14 -16.32 5.78 9.03
N ARG A 15 -16.39 6.90 8.32
CA ARG A 15 -16.95 8.13 8.88
C ARG A 15 -18.01 8.72 7.96
N ASP A 16 -19.14 9.04 8.58
CA ASP A 16 -20.33 9.64 7.97
C ASP A 16 -20.30 11.19 8.08
N ASP A 17 -19.13 11.80 8.36
CA ASP A 17 -18.97 13.22 8.61
C ASP A 17 -18.70 14.06 7.34
N GLU A 18 -19.26 15.27 7.33
CA GLU A 18 -18.97 16.32 6.34
C GLU A 18 -17.53 16.83 6.53
N GLY A 19 -16.53 16.17 5.92
CA GLY A 19 -15.18 16.76 5.85
C GLY A 19 -14.02 15.81 5.62
N THR A 20 -13.64 15.65 4.35
CA THR A 20 -12.38 15.00 3.91
C THR A 20 -11.15 15.86 4.01
N GLU A 21 -11.28 17.16 4.32
CA GLU A 21 -10.14 18.04 4.65
C GLU A 21 -9.26 17.45 5.76
N LYS A 22 -9.76 16.52 6.58
CA LYS A 22 -8.94 15.79 7.53
C LYS A 22 -8.15 14.63 6.92
N LEU A 23 -8.66 13.92 5.91
CA LEU A 23 -8.07 12.66 5.45
C LEU A 23 -6.72 12.84 4.77
N THR A 24 -6.59 13.72 3.78
CA THR A 24 -5.29 13.94 3.13
C THR A 24 -4.33 14.69 4.03
N ASN A 25 -4.82 15.53 4.95
CA ASN A 25 -3.99 16.12 6.00
C ASN A 25 -3.36 15.06 6.91
N TYR A 26 -4.08 13.97 7.20
CA TYR A 26 -3.48 12.80 7.86
C TYR A 26 -2.48 12.09 6.93
N LEU A 27 -2.77 11.95 5.63
CA LEU A 27 -1.82 11.37 4.67
C LEU A 27 -0.54 12.19 4.50
N GLN A 28 -0.62 13.52 4.64
CA GLN A 28 0.49 14.47 4.48
C GLN A 28 1.30 14.68 5.76
N HIS A 29 0.99 13.97 6.86
CA HIS A 29 1.80 14.03 8.06
C HIS A 29 3.27 13.76 7.73
N ASP A 30 4.19 14.51 8.33
CA ASP A 30 5.64 14.39 8.12
C ASP A 30 6.17 14.55 6.68
N ASN A 31 5.51 15.39 5.86
CA ASN A 31 5.89 15.67 4.46
C ASN A 31 5.80 14.44 3.52
N GLN A 32 4.95 13.47 3.86
CA GLN A 32 4.75 12.30 3.03
C GLN A 32 4.03 12.66 1.73
N LYS A 33 4.47 12.04 0.63
CA LYS A 33 3.90 12.29 -0.70
C LYS A 33 2.60 11.52 -0.85
N VAL A 34 1.49 12.24 -0.96
CA VAL A 34 0.21 11.65 -1.35
C VAL A 34 0.27 11.24 -2.81
N ARG A 35 -0.16 10.02 -3.11
CA ARG A 35 -0.16 9.43 -4.44
C ARG A 35 -1.57 9.11 -4.89
N ASP A 36 -1.80 9.23 -6.19
CA ASP A 36 -3.02 8.77 -6.85
C ASP A 36 -3.01 7.25 -7.06
N ARG A 37 -4.12 6.69 -7.57
CA ARG A 37 -4.25 5.26 -7.93
C ARG A 37 -3.20 4.73 -8.93
N THR A 38 -2.49 5.60 -9.64
CA THR A 38 -1.42 5.21 -10.57
C THR A 38 -0.07 5.11 -9.88
N GLY A 39 0.05 5.68 -8.68
CA GLY A 39 1.28 5.80 -7.89
C GLY A 39 2.02 7.13 -8.12
N ARG A 40 1.39 8.07 -8.84
CA ARG A 40 1.98 9.39 -9.08
C ARG A 40 1.70 10.30 -7.90
N ALA A 41 2.72 11.05 -7.49
CA ALA A 41 2.55 12.08 -6.47
C ALA A 41 1.56 13.14 -6.95
N MET A 42 0.59 13.45 -6.12
CA MET A 42 -0.44 14.45 -6.39
C MET A 42 0.09 15.85 -6.04
N SER A 43 -0.25 16.83 -6.87
CA SER A 43 -0.10 18.25 -6.56
C SER A 43 -1.14 18.71 -5.53
N ASP A 44 -0.89 19.84 -4.87
CA ASP A 44 -1.83 20.43 -3.91
C ASP A 44 -3.22 20.63 -4.53
N ARG A 45 -3.29 21.04 -5.80
CA ARG A 45 -4.54 21.19 -6.54
C ARG A 45 -5.27 19.85 -6.77
N GLU A 46 -4.54 18.78 -7.06
CA GLU A 46 -5.13 17.45 -7.22
C GLU A 46 -5.63 16.90 -5.88
N ILE A 47 -4.93 17.21 -4.78
CA ILE A 47 -5.34 16.89 -3.42
C ILE A 47 -6.63 17.65 -3.04
N GLU A 48 -6.69 18.95 -3.33
CA GLU A 48 -7.90 19.77 -3.15
C GLU A 48 -9.08 19.18 -3.95
N GLN A 49 -8.87 18.83 -5.22
CA GLN A 49 -9.92 18.22 -6.05
C GLN A 49 -10.38 16.86 -5.52
N PHE A 50 -9.46 16.05 -4.99
CA PHE A 50 -9.80 14.78 -4.35
C PHE A 50 -10.63 15.01 -3.08
N ASN A 51 -10.26 16.01 -2.28
CA ASN A 51 -11.03 16.39 -1.09
C ASN A 51 -12.41 16.94 -1.46
N ASP A 52 -12.52 17.78 -2.48
CA ASP A 52 -13.78 18.33 -2.97
C ASP A 52 -14.76 17.24 -3.45
N LYS A 53 -14.26 16.19 -4.11
CA LYS A 53 -15.09 15.03 -4.49
C LYS A 53 -15.78 14.39 -3.29
N ALA A 54 -15.19 14.55 -2.12
CA ALA A 54 -15.63 13.94 -0.89
C ALA A 54 -16.21 14.95 0.12
N ALA A 55 -16.14 16.25 -0.16
CA ALA A 55 -16.84 17.28 0.58
C ALA A 55 -18.36 17.05 0.43
N GLY A 56 -19.03 16.79 1.56
CA GLY A 56 -20.45 16.42 1.60
C GLY A 56 -20.75 14.97 1.22
N ARG A 57 -19.73 14.11 1.08
CA ARG A 57 -19.87 12.67 0.84
C ARG A 57 -19.12 11.86 1.90
N ARG A 58 -19.41 10.56 1.92
CA ARG A 58 -18.82 9.60 2.86
C ARG A 58 -17.37 9.31 2.50
N ASN A 59 -16.56 8.96 3.49
CA ASN A 59 -15.16 8.59 3.31
C ASN A 59 -14.83 7.31 4.07
N ARG A 60 -13.79 6.62 3.60
CA ARG A 60 -13.21 5.48 4.32
C ARG A 60 -11.71 5.64 4.41
N HIS A 61 -11.20 5.51 5.63
CA HIS A 61 -9.76 5.45 5.89
C HIS A 61 -9.37 3.99 6.10
N ILE A 62 -8.34 3.55 5.40
CA ILE A 62 -7.72 2.25 5.55
C ILE A 62 -6.26 2.46 5.96
N ILE A 63 -5.77 1.64 6.88
CA ILE A 63 -4.37 1.58 7.27
C ILE A 63 -3.88 0.16 7.03
N ILE A 64 -2.79 0.04 6.28
CA ILE A 64 -2.07 -1.20 6.06
C ILE A 64 -0.74 -1.19 6.82
N SER A 65 -0.57 -2.09 7.79
CA SER A 65 0.66 -2.20 8.58
C SER A 65 1.21 -3.62 8.49
N PRO A 66 2.03 -3.95 7.48
CA PRO A 66 2.64 -5.26 7.33
C PRO A 66 3.51 -5.62 8.55
N ARG A 67 3.63 -6.91 8.85
CA ARG A 67 4.43 -7.40 9.98
C ARG A 67 5.93 -7.26 9.73
N ASP A 68 6.34 -7.39 8.49
CA ASP A 68 7.69 -7.28 7.94
C ASP A 68 7.97 -5.88 7.37
N HIS A 69 7.31 -4.85 7.91
CA HIS A 69 7.45 -3.48 7.43
C HIS A 69 8.88 -2.94 7.47
N GLU A 70 9.74 -3.44 8.38
CA GLU A 70 11.16 -3.07 8.44
C GLU A 70 11.93 -3.57 7.21
N ASP A 71 11.49 -4.69 6.64
CA ASP A 71 12.10 -5.31 5.47
C ASP A 71 11.54 -4.74 4.16
N LEU A 72 10.32 -4.16 4.16
CA LEU A 72 9.67 -3.67 2.95
C LEU A 72 10.11 -2.24 2.61
N SER A 73 10.56 -2.05 1.37
CA SER A 73 10.84 -0.72 0.81
C SER A 73 9.55 0.04 0.50
N ASP A 74 9.63 1.37 0.44
CA ASP A 74 8.51 2.23 0.02
C ASP A 74 7.94 1.84 -1.35
N ARG A 75 8.79 1.30 -2.23
CA ARG A 75 8.40 0.86 -3.58
C ARG A 75 7.58 -0.43 -3.55
N GLU A 76 7.91 -1.35 -2.65
CA GLU A 76 7.14 -2.58 -2.45
C GLU A 76 5.79 -2.27 -1.82
N LEU A 77 5.78 -1.41 -0.80
CA LEU A 77 4.53 -0.92 -0.19
C LEU A 77 3.65 -0.20 -1.20
N ASP A 78 4.23 0.67 -2.05
CA ASP A 78 3.52 1.35 -3.14
C ASP A 78 2.86 0.37 -4.11
N ARG A 79 3.62 -0.63 -4.59
CA ARG A 79 3.13 -1.62 -5.55
C ARG A 79 2.04 -2.49 -4.95
N ALA A 80 2.27 -3.04 -3.75
CA ALA A 80 1.30 -3.87 -3.04
C ALA A 80 -0.01 -3.11 -2.75
N THR A 81 0.10 -1.84 -2.37
CA THR A 81 -1.08 -0.97 -2.16
C THR A 81 -1.90 -0.86 -3.43
N ARG A 82 -1.25 -0.59 -4.58
CA ARG A 82 -1.98 -0.40 -5.84
C ARG A 82 -2.65 -1.67 -6.33
N GLU A 83 -2.00 -2.82 -6.18
CA GLU A 83 -2.59 -4.11 -6.53
C GLU A 83 -3.81 -4.41 -5.66
N TYR A 84 -3.63 -4.40 -4.34
CA TYR A 84 -4.71 -4.60 -3.39
C TYR A 84 -5.88 -3.65 -3.63
N MET A 85 -5.60 -2.35 -3.79
CA MET A 85 -6.65 -1.37 -4.01
C MET A 85 -7.29 -1.50 -5.39
N SER A 86 -6.57 -1.97 -6.41
CA SER A 86 -7.14 -2.19 -7.74
C SER A 86 -8.19 -3.30 -7.74
N GLU A 87 -7.94 -4.39 -7.01
CA GLU A 87 -8.93 -5.46 -6.81
C GLU A 87 -10.09 -4.97 -5.95
N MET A 88 -9.80 -4.25 -4.86
CA MET A 88 -10.84 -3.72 -3.98
C MET A 88 -11.81 -2.84 -4.76
N ILE A 89 -11.35 -1.92 -5.61
CA ILE A 89 -12.27 -1.00 -6.29
C ILE A 89 -12.94 -1.58 -7.54
N GLU A 90 -12.62 -2.82 -7.96
CA GLU A 90 -13.12 -3.41 -9.21
C GLU A 90 -14.66 -3.45 -9.23
N ASP A 91 -15.28 -3.87 -8.12
CA ASP A 91 -16.74 -3.93 -7.96
C ASP A 91 -17.35 -2.65 -7.35
N ARG A 92 -16.58 -1.56 -7.28
CA ARG A 92 -16.96 -0.29 -6.63
C ARG A 92 -16.83 0.87 -7.63
N PRO A 93 -17.75 0.98 -8.60
CA PRO A 93 -17.54 1.76 -9.83
C PRO A 93 -17.44 3.28 -9.61
N THR A 94 -17.90 3.79 -8.46
CA THR A 94 -17.80 5.21 -8.12
C THR A 94 -16.69 5.51 -7.12
N ALA A 95 -15.99 4.48 -6.63
CA ALA A 95 -14.89 4.63 -5.69
C ALA A 95 -13.62 5.15 -6.36
N ASP A 96 -12.90 6.00 -5.64
CA ASP A 96 -11.59 6.52 -5.97
C ASP A 96 -10.74 6.58 -4.70
N TYR A 97 -9.41 6.52 -4.83
CA TYR A 97 -8.52 6.51 -3.68
C TYR A 97 -7.22 7.28 -3.90
N ALA A 98 -6.69 7.76 -2.78
CA ALA A 98 -5.35 8.32 -2.66
C ALA A 98 -4.67 7.66 -1.46
N TYR A 99 -3.34 7.56 -1.49
CA TYR A 99 -2.59 6.92 -0.39
C TYR A 99 -1.25 7.57 -0.14
N ALA A 100 -0.69 7.30 1.04
CA ALA A 100 0.67 7.65 1.41
C ALA A 100 1.31 6.49 2.18
N VAL A 101 2.57 6.21 1.87
CA VAL A 101 3.43 5.35 2.67
C VAL A 101 4.05 6.22 3.75
N HIS A 102 3.84 5.90 5.01
CA HIS A 102 4.44 6.58 6.15
C HIS A 102 5.57 5.73 6.71
N ASP A 103 6.54 6.41 7.31
CA ASP A 103 7.67 5.80 8.00
C ASP A 103 7.69 6.36 9.42
N ASP A 104 7.02 5.65 10.32
CA ASP A 104 7.00 5.99 11.74
C ASP A 104 8.21 5.31 12.40
N LYS A 105 9.09 6.11 13.01
CA LYS A 105 10.29 5.61 13.70
C LYS A 105 9.97 4.71 14.89
N GLU A 106 8.75 4.77 15.44
CA GLU A 106 8.32 3.98 16.60
C GLU A 106 7.51 2.74 16.20
N HIS A 107 6.77 2.80 15.09
CA HIS A 107 5.82 1.76 14.69
C HIS A 107 6.11 1.12 13.34
N GLY A 108 7.17 1.58 12.67
CA GLY A 108 7.58 1.10 11.36
C GLY A 108 6.82 1.75 10.21
N LYS A 109 6.94 1.13 9.04
CA LYS A 109 6.25 1.61 7.83
C LYS A 109 4.81 1.13 7.78
N ASP A 110 3.89 2.03 7.50
CA ASP A 110 2.50 1.72 7.21
C ASP A 110 2.01 2.50 5.97
N VAL A 111 0.85 2.10 5.45
CA VAL A 111 0.21 2.77 4.34
C VAL A 111 -1.14 3.29 4.79
N HIS A 112 -1.35 4.59 4.65
CA HIS A 112 -2.64 5.21 4.88
C HIS A 112 -3.32 5.44 3.54
N ILE A 113 -4.59 5.06 3.45
CA ILE A 113 -5.37 5.12 2.22
C ILE A 113 -6.68 5.85 2.51
N ALA A 114 -6.91 6.91 1.76
CA ALA A 114 -8.16 7.64 1.72
C ALA A 114 -9.00 7.14 0.55
N MET A 115 -10.20 6.65 0.81
CA MET A 115 -11.19 6.29 -0.21
C MET A 115 -12.37 7.25 -0.18
N THR A 116 -12.83 7.58 -1.37
CA THR A 116 -13.99 8.45 -1.63
C THR A 116 -14.88 7.77 -2.65
N ALA A 117 -16.17 8.07 -2.66
CA ALA A 117 -17.08 7.52 -3.67
C ALA A 117 -18.25 8.46 -3.99
N GLY A 118 -18.80 8.29 -5.19
CA GLY A 118 -20.04 8.96 -5.60
C GLY A 118 -21.29 8.32 -4.99
N ASP A 119 -21.28 7.00 -4.82
CA ASP A 119 -22.29 6.22 -4.10
C ASP A 119 -21.74 5.76 -2.75
N LYS A 120 -22.57 5.88 -1.72
CA LYS A 120 -22.23 5.42 -0.37
C LYS A 120 -22.02 3.91 -0.28
N GLN A 121 -22.70 3.12 -1.12
CA GLN A 121 -22.62 1.66 -1.07
C GLN A 121 -21.22 1.16 -1.41
N ASP A 122 -20.50 1.88 -2.27
CA ASP A 122 -19.11 1.58 -2.63
C ASP A 122 -18.13 1.73 -1.45
N LEU A 123 -18.51 2.46 -0.40
CA LEU A 123 -17.71 2.63 0.82
C LEU A 123 -18.22 1.81 2.00
N GLU A 124 -19.42 1.22 1.92
CA GLU A 124 -19.97 0.39 2.98
C GLU A 124 -19.21 -0.95 3.06
N MET A 125 -18.88 -1.37 4.28
CA MET A 125 -18.22 -2.64 4.54
C MET A 125 -18.86 -3.29 5.75
N TYR A 126 -19.39 -4.48 5.56
CA TYR A 126 -19.90 -5.31 6.64
C TYR A 126 -18.75 -6.14 7.26
N PRO A 127 -18.99 -6.78 8.41
CA PRO A 127 -17.95 -7.59 9.07
C PRO A 127 -17.31 -8.65 8.16
N ASP A 128 -18.06 -9.18 7.20
CA ASP A 128 -17.59 -10.20 6.26
C ASP A 128 -16.68 -9.59 5.19
N ASP A 129 -17.02 -8.39 4.71
CA ASP A 129 -16.14 -7.62 3.82
C ASP A 129 -14.83 -7.32 4.53
N ILE A 130 -14.86 -6.82 5.76
CA ILE A 130 -13.64 -6.51 6.54
C ILE A 130 -12.75 -7.75 6.69
N ARG A 131 -13.33 -8.95 6.87
CA ARG A 131 -12.55 -10.19 6.95
C ARG A 131 -11.96 -10.60 5.59
N ARG A 132 -12.71 -10.42 4.51
CA ARG A 132 -12.22 -10.67 3.14
C ARG A 132 -11.08 -9.73 2.79
N GLU A 133 -11.25 -8.43 2.99
CA GLU A 133 -10.25 -7.42 2.68
C GLU A 133 -8.98 -7.59 3.54
N ARG A 134 -9.12 -7.99 4.81
CA ARG A 134 -7.98 -8.40 5.66
C ARG A 134 -7.15 -9.52 5.04
N LYS A 135 -7.83 -10.52 4.48
CA LYS A 135 -7.19 -11.67 3.84
C LYS A 135 -6.51 -11.24 2.53
N GLN A 136 -7.19 -10.46 1.68
CA GLN A 136 -6.64 -9.97 0.42
C GLN A 136 -5.43 -9.05 0.63
N ALA A 137 -5.52 -8.10 1.57
CA ALA A 137 -4.38 -7.27 1.95
C ALA A 137 -3.20 -8.12 2.47
N HIS A 138 -3.48 -9.15 3.27
CA HIS A 138 -2.43 -10.06 3.71
C HIS A 138 -1.78 -10.82 2.56
N GLU A 139 -2.57 -11.36 1.63
CA GLU A 139 -2.08 -12.10 0.47
C GLU A 139 -1.25 -11.19 -0.45
N ALA A 140 -1.75 -10.01 -0.81
CA ALA A 140 -1.02 -9.06 -1.66
C ALA A 140 0.35 -8.71 -1.05
N TYR A 141 0.43 -8.37 0.24
CA TYR A 141 1.69 -7.96 0.86
C TYR A 141 2.63 -9.14 1.16
N LEU A 142 2.10 -10.35 1.42
CA LEU A 142 2.92 -11.57 1.55
C LEU A 142 3.48 -12.08 0.22
N GLU A 143 2.69 -12.00 -0.85
CA GLU A 143 3.10 -12.43 -2.18
C GLU A 143 4.33 -11.64 -2.64
N TYR A 144 4.38 -10.34 -2.33
CA TYR A 144 5.57 -9.53 -2.57
C TYR A 144 6.79 -9.93 -1.74
N GLY A 145 6.60 -10.31 -0.48
CA GLY A 145 7.68 -10.87 0.32
C GLY A 145 8.30 -12.11 -0.33
N ARG A 146 7.50 -12.93 -1.03
CA ARG A 146 7.95 -14.13 -1.76
C ARG A 146 8.62 -13.81 -3.09
N ASP A 147 8.06 -12.88 -3.87
CA ASP A 147 8.66 -12.42 -5.14
C ASP A 147 10.05 -11.83 -4.90
N ARG A 148 10.23 -11.07 -3.82
CA ARG A 148 11.53 -10.56 -3.40
C ARG A 148 12.55 -11.67 -3.12
N THR A 149 12.14 -12.73 -2.41
CA THR A 149 13.03 -13.87 -2.13
C THR A 149 13.47 -14.53 -3.43
N GLN A 150 12.56 -14.68 -4.40
CA GLN A 150 12.89 -15.27 -5.70
C GLN A 150 13.79 -14.37 -6.56
N GLU A 151 13.57 -13.06 -6.58
CA GLU A 151 14.45 -12.11 -7.29
C GLU A 151 15.85 -12.08 -6.69
N GLN A 152 15.97 -12.07 -5.35
CA GLN A 152 17.27 -12.11 -4.67
C GLN A 152 18.00 -13.44 -4.87
N GLU A 153 17.28 -14.57 -4.88
CA GLU A 153 17.86 -15.88 -5.20
C GLU A 153 18.38 -15.92 -6.65
N GLN A 154 17.64 -15.36 -7.60
CA GLN A 154 18.07 -15.27 -9.01
C GLN A 154 19.28 -14.35 -9.20
N GLU A 155 19.33 -13.20 -8.51
CA GLU A 155 20.49 -12.30 -8.55
C GLU A 155 21.74 -12.98 -7.95
N GLN A 156 21.62 -13.67 -6.82
CA GLN A 156 22.72 -14.43 -6.23
C GLN A 156 23.19 -15.59 -7.12
N GLU A 157 22.29 -16.27 -7.82
CA GLU A 157 22.65 -17.28 -8.80
C GLU A 157 23.39 -16.70 -10.02
N GLN A 158 22.97 -15.53 -10.50
CA GLN A 158 23.64 -14.82 -11.60
C GLN A 158 25.02 -14.29 -11.21
N GLU A 159 25.19 -13.74 -10.01
CA GLU A 159 26.49 -13.32 -9.49
C GLU A 159 27.44 -14.51 -9.34
N GLN A 160 26.97 -15.63 -8.79
CA GLN A 160 27.77 -16.86 -8.69
C GLN A 160 28.17 -17.43 -10.06
N GLN A 161 27.31 -17.30 -11.08
CA GLN A 161 27.65 -17.71 -12.45
C GLN A 161 28.66 -16.76 -13.10
N ASN A 162 28.53 -15.45 -12.88
CA ASN A 162 29.45 -14.44 -13.42
C ASN A 162 30.84 -14.52 -12.78
N ASP A 163 30.96 -14.81 -11.49
CA ASP A 163 32.25 -15.00 -10.81
C ASP A 163 32.95 -16.29 -11.29
N ARG A 164 32.21 -17.39 -11.47
CA ARG A 164 32.78 -18.62 -12.07
C ARG A 164 33.24 -18.41 -13.52
N GLY A 165 32.59 -17.50 -14.26
CA GLY A 165 32.99 -17.11 -15.62
C GLY A 165 34.26 -16.25 -15.67
N ARG A 166 34.51 -15.40 -14.67
CA ARG A 166 35.73 -14.57 -14.58
C ARG A 166 36.98 -15.38 -14.22
N ASP A 167 36.86 -16.36 -13.34
CA ASP A 167 38.01 -17.18 -12.90
C ASP A 167 38.57 -18.10 -14.01
N LEU A 168 37.76 -18.41 -15.03
CA LEU A 168 38.18 -19.22 -16.19
C LEU A 168 38.78 -18.39 -17.35
N GLY A 169 38.74 -17.05 -17.26
CA GLY A 169 39.22 -16.15 -18.32
C GLY A 169 40.68 -15.69 -18.18
N GLY A 170 41.33 -15.93 -17.03
CA GLY A 170 42.67 -15.41 -16.72
C GLY A 170 43.86 -16.22 -17.25
N GLY A 171 43.62 -17.34 -17.95
CA GLY A 171 44.68 -18.29 -18.31
C GLY A 171 44.94 -18.42 -19.81
N ARG A 172 45.62 -17.44 -20.44
CA ARG A 172 46.39 -17.56 -21.72
C ARG A 172 46.88 -16.16 -22.11
N GLY A 173 48.14 -15.85 -22.39
CA GLY A 173 49.44 -16.52 -22.36
C GLY A 173 50.49 -15.38 -22.49
N ARG A 174 51.64 -15.48 -21.80
CA ARG A 174 52.98 -15.46 -22.39
C ARG A 174 53.21 -14.53 -23.58
#